data_AF-A0A966USP5-F1
#
_entry.id   AF-A0A966USP5-F1
#
_cell.length_a   1.000
_cell.length_b   1.000
_cell.length_c   1.000
_cell.angle_alpha   90.00
_cell.angle_beta   90.00
_cell.angle_gamma   90.00
#
_symmetry.space_group_name_H-M   'P 1'
#
loop_
_entity.id
_entity.type
_entity.pdbx_description
1 polymer ?
#
loop_
_entity_poly.entity_id
_entity_poly.type
_entity_poly.pdbx_seq_one_letter_code
_entity_poly.pdbx_strand_id
1 'polypeptide(L)'
;MALSEEQKYQINKLVDYRDAISSSLFQIERILKYYFPEEFDLAYQHYIPQISTALHEDQKWLSRGGYSMQDTIKKLLDQAAEQAKSGTTSKFI
;
A
#
# COMPACT_ATOMS: atom_id res chain seq x y z
N MET A 1 24.09 7.30 2.50
CA MET A 1 24.11 7.01 1.05
C MET A 1 22.74 7.34 0.51
N ALA A 2 22.63 8.12 -0.56
CA ALA A 2 21.36 8.40 -1.22
C ALA A 2 20.79 7.12 -1.85
N LEU A 3 19.46 7.00 -1.93
CA LEU A 3 18.83 5.91 -2.67
C LEU A 3 19.32 5.87 -4.12
N SER A 4 19.60 4.67 -4.63
CA SER A 4 19.88 4.47 -6.04
C SER A 4 18.63 4.70 -6.89
N GLU A 5 18.81 5.02 -8.17
CA GLU A 5 17.69 5.12 -9.12
C GLU A 5 16.90 3.81 -9.22
N GLU A 6 17.58 2.67 -9.08
CA GLU A 6 16.94 1.37 -8.99
C GLU A 6 16.02 1.28 -7.76
N GLN A 7 16.46 1.70 -6.58
CA GLN A 7 15.62 1.71 -5.38
C GLN A 7 14.39 2.60 -5.54
N LYS A 8 14.53 3.79 -6.15
CA LYS A 8 13.40 4.67 -6.45
C LYS A 8 12.40 4.03 -7.42
N TYR A 9 12.90 3.40 -8.47
CA TYR A 9 12.08 2.65 -9.42
C TYR A 9 11.31 1.51 -8.73
N GLN A 10 11.95 0.77 -7.83
CA GLN A 10 11.28 -0.30 -7.07
C GLN A 10 10.21 0.23 -6.12
N ILE A 11 10.39 1.40 -5.50
CA ILE A 11 9.35 2.03 -4.68
C ILE A 11 8.11 2.34 -5.53
N ASN A 12 8.29 2.87 -6.74
CA ASN A 12 7.15 3.09 -7.66
C ASN A 12 6.47 1.76 -8.03
N LYS A 13 7.24 0.70 -8.26
CA LYS A 13 6.67 -0.64 -8.51
C LYS A 13 5.85 -1.16 -7.34
N LEU A 14 6.25 -0.89 -6.10
CA LEU A 14 5.44 -1.25 -4.93
C LEU A 14 4.07 -0.55 -4.94
N VAL A 15 4.03 0.72 -5.34
CA VAL A 15 2.76 1.46 -5.51
C VAL A 15 1.91 0.80 -6.60
N ASP A 16 2.50 0.53 -7.77
CA ASP A 16 1.82 -0.13 -8.90
C ASP A 16 1.19 -1.46 -8.46
N TYR A 17 1.96 -2.30 -7.74
CA TYR A 17 1.47 -3.60 -7.29
C TYR A 17 0.38 -3.51 -6.25
N ARG A 18 0.48 -2.59 -5.29
CA ARG A 18 -0.58 -2.36 -4.30
C ARG A 18 -1.90 -2.02 -5.00
N ASP A 19 -1.85 -1.11 -5.96
CA ASP A 19 -3.03 -0.65 -6.69
C ASP A 19 -3.60 -1.76 -7.58
N ALA A 20 -2.73 -2.60 -8.18
CA ALA A 20 -3.13 -3.78 -8.92
C ALA A 20 -3.84 -4.83 -8.04
N ILE A 21 -3.36 -5.07 -6.81
CA ILE A 21 -4.01 -5.97 -5.86
C ILE A 21 -5.38 -5.40 -5.47
N SER A 22 -5.47 -4.11 -5.18
CA SER A 22 -6.74 -3.44 -4.84
C SER A 22 -7.76 -3.54 -5.98
N SER A 23 -7.34 -3.28 -7.22
CA SER A 23 -8.19 -3.42 -8.40
C SER A 23 -8.64 -4.87 -8.61
N SER A 24 -7.74 -5.84 -8.43
CA SER A 24 -8.06 -7.26 -8.53
C SER A 24 -9.07 -7.69 -7.47
N LEU A 25 -8.89 -7.24 -6.22
CA LEU A 25 -9.81 -7.51 -5.12
C LEU A 25 -11.20 -6.95 -5.39
N PHE A 26 -11.29 -5.74 -5.96
CA PHE A 26 -12.56 -5.15 -6.38
C PHE A 26 -13.25 -5.98 -7.48
N GLN A 27 -12.51 -6.51 -8.46
CA GLN A 27 -13.11 -7.39 -9.47
C GLN A 27 -13.61 -8.70 -8.86
N ILE A 28 -12.85 -9.30 -7.93
CA ILE A 28 -13.28 -10.49 -7.17
C ILE A 28 -14.58 -10.18 -6.42
N GLU A 29 -14.63 -9.06 -5.69
CA GLU A 29 -15.82 -8.62 -4.96
C GLU A 29 -17.03 -8.53 -5.89
N ARG A 30 -16.88 -7.92 -7.07
CA ARG A 30 -17.97 -7.80 -8.07
C ARG A 30 -18.43 -9.14 -8.60
N ILE A 31 -17.52 -10.06 -8.90
CA ILE A 31 -17.85 -11.40 -9.38
C ILE A 31 -18.65 -12.14 -8.31
N LEU A 32 -18.17 -12.15 -7.08
CA LEU A 32 -18.86 -12.80 -5.97
C LEU A 32 -20.24 -12.18 -5.74
N LYS A 33 -20.32 -10.85 -5.67
CA LYS A 33 -21.58 -10.14 -5.42
C LYS A 33 -22.67 -10.43 -6.46
N TYR A 34 -22.29 -10.55 -7.73
CA TYR A 34 -23.25 -10.74 -8.81
C TYR A 34 -23.58 -12.21 -9.09
N TYR A 35 -22.58 -13.08 -9.06
CA TYR A 35 -22.74 -14.48 -9.47
C TYR A 35 -22.81 -15.47 -8.31
N PHE A 36 -22.27 -15.13 -7.13
CA PHE A 36 -22.12 -16.04 -5.99
C PHE A 36 -22.42 -15.33 -4.65
N PRO A 37 -23.66 -14.86 -4.43
CA PRO A 37 -23.98 -13.98 -3.29
C PRO A 37 -23.74 -14.62 -1.92
N GLU A 38 -23.90 -15.94 -1.77
CA GLU A 38 -23.59 -16.64 -0.52
C GLU A 38 -22.07 -16.60 -0.19
N GLU A 39 -21.22 -16.78 -1.20
CA GLU A 39 -19.77 -16.68 -1.06
C GLU A 39 -19.31 -15.24 -0.88
N PHE A 40 -20.04 -14.27 -1.45
CA PHE A 40 -19.78 -12.85 -1.22
C PHE A 40 -19.88 -12.50 0.26
N ASP A 41 -20.93 -12.95 0.95
CA ASP A 41 -21.10 -12.64 2.38
C ASP A 41 -19.95 -13.20 3.23
N LEU A 42 -19.52 -14.43 2.95
CA LEU A 42 -18.34 -15.04 3.60
C LEU A 42 -17.07 -14.25 3.29
N ALA A 43 -16.80 -13.97 2.02
CA ALA A 43 -15.61 -13.23 1.58
C ALA A 43 -15.54 -11.83 2.21
N TYR A 44 -16.68 -11.14 2.27
CA TYR A 44 -16.82 -9.78 2.79
C TYR A 44 -16.73 -9.70 4.32
N GLN A 45 -16.94 -10.81 5.04
CA GLN A 45 -16.70 -10.92 6.48
C GLN A 45 -15.29 -11.39 6.83
N HIS A 46 -14.61 -12.06 5.89
CA HIS A 46 -13.31 -12.67 6.12
C HIS A 46 -12.18 -11.92 5.41
N TYR A 47 -11.82 -12.35 4.20
CA TYR A 47 -10.54 -11.98 3.59
C TYR A 47 -10.59 -10.65 2.82
N ILE A 48 -11.74 -10.22 2.28
CA ILE A 48 -11.83 -8.94 1.56
C ILE A 48 -11.43 -7.76 2.48
N PRO A 49 -12.01 -7.60 3.68
CA PRO A 49 -11.60 -6.56 4.61
C PRO A 49 -10.12 -6.66 5.02
N GLN A 50 -9.63 -7.87 5.26
CA GLN A 50 -8.25 -8.11 5.70
C GLN A 50 -7.24 -7.66 4.66
N ILE A 51 -7.47 -8.03 3.39
CA ILE A 51 -6.60 -7.63 2.29
C ILE A 51 -6.71 -6.12 2.07
N SER A 52 -7.92 -5.54 2.03
CA SER A 52 -8.11 -4.09 1.86
C SER A 52 -7.36 -3.28 2.92
N THR A 53 -7.53 -3.66 4.19
CA THR A 53 -6.90 -3.01 5.35
C THR A 53 -5.38 -3.23 5.39
N ALA A 54 -4.87 -4.34 4.84
CA ALA A 54 -3.44 -4.57 4.73
C ALA A 54 -2.79 -3.68 3.65
N LEU A 55 -3.53 -3.34 2.59
CA LEU A 55 -3.02 -2.47 1.51
C LEU A 55 -3.05 -0.99 1.89
N HIS A 56 -4.13 -0.54 2.53
CA HIS A 56 -4.37 0.84 2.91
C HIS A 56 -4.83 0.91 4.38
N GLU A 57 -4.57 2.05 5.05
CA GLU A 57 -5.32 2.42 6.27
C GLU A 57 -6.78 2.72 5.89
N ASP A 58 -7.53 1.69 5.52
CA ASP A 58 -8.93 1.79 5.13
C ASP A 58 -9.78 1.97 6.39
N GLN A 59 -10.23 3.21 6.61
CA GLN A 59 -11.09 3.59 7.74
C GLN A 59 -12.46 2.91 7.71
N LYS A 60 -12.83 2.26 6.59
CA LYS A 60 -14.08 1.49 6.47
C LYS A 60 -14.08 0.25 7.38
N TRP A 61 -12.91 -0.26 7.74
CA TRP A 61 -12.75 -1.48 8.53
C TRP A 61 -12.10 -1.18 9.88
N LEU A 62 -12.41 -1.99 10.91
CA LEU A 62 -11.80 -1.84 12.23
C LEU A 62 -10.27 -1.89 12.09
N SER A 63 -9.59 -0.88 12.63
CA SER A 63 -8.13 -0.82 12.67
C SER A 63 -7.61 -1.99 13.51
N ARG A 64 -7.29 -3.09 12.84
CA ARG A 64 -6.50 -4.17 13.44
C ARG A 64 -5.07 -3.68 13.46
N GLY A 65 -4.78 -2.75 14.38
CA GLY A 65 -3.54 -1.98 14.45
C GLY A 65 -2.34 -2.83 14.05
N GLY A 66 -1.62 -2.42 13.01
CA GLY A 66 -0.56 -3.26 12.48
C GLY A 66 -0.22 -2.93 11.05
N TYR A 67 0.38 -1.75 10.82
CA TYR A 67 1.32 -1.50 9.73
C TYR A 67 0.93 -2.05 8.34
N SER A 68 0.35 -1.19 7.51
CA SER A 68 -0.08 -1.49 6.14
C SER A 68 1.07 -1.42 5.12
N MET A 69 0.80 -1.87 3.89
CA MET A 69 1.69 -1.63 2.75
C MET A 69 1.86 -0.13 2.48
N GLN A 70 0.81 0.67 2.69
CA GLN A 70 0.89 2.14 2.60
C GLN A 70 1.90 2.72 3.63
N ASP A 71 1.96 2.18 4.84
CA ASP A 71 2.94 2.59 5.86
C ASP A 71 4.36 2.21 5.46
N THR A 72 4.53 1.04 4.83
CA THR A 72 5.81 0.62 4.25
C THR A 72 6.27 1.59 3.18
N ILE A 73 5.40 1.91 2.22
CA ILE A 73 5.70 2.85 1.12
C ILE A 73 6.03 4.23 1.69
N LYS A 74 5.22 4.73 2.64
CA LYS A 74 5.44 6.03 3.29
C LYS A 74 6.81 6.10 3.96
N LYS A 75 7.17 5.08 4.75
CA LYS A 75 8.48 5.00 5.41
C LYS A 75 9.64 5.05 4.40
N LEU A 76 9.52 4.35 3.28
CA LEU A 76 10.55 4.34 2.22
C LEU A 76 10.68 5.71 1.54
N LEU A 77 9.56 6.39 1.29
CA LEU A 77 9.54 7.75 0.71
C LEU A 77 10.09 8.79 1.70
N ASP A 78 9.75 8.70 2.99
CA ASP A 78 10.28 9.58 4.03
C ASP A 78 11.81 9.43 4.14
N GLN A 79 12.32 8.19 4.10
CA GLN A 79 13.76 7.93 4.05
C GLN A 79 14.42 8.54 2.80
N ALA A 80 13.76 8.48 1.65
CA ALA A 80 14.24 9.12 0.42
C ALA A 80 14.33 10.65 0.56
N ALA A 81 13.30 11.25 1.17
CA ALA A 81 13.18 12.69 1.32
C ALA A 81 14.19 13.27 2.33
N GLU A 82 14.38 12.61 3.48
CA GLU A 82 15.35 13.05 4.50
C GLU A 82 16.80 12.94 4.00
N GLN A 83 17.10 11.95 3.16
CA GLN A 83 18.40 11.85 2.50
C GLN A 83 18.62 12.98 1.49
N ALA A 84 17.60 13.38 0.73
CA ALA A 84 17.71 14.52 -0.19
C ALA A 84 17.99 15.85 0.55
N LYS A 85 17.39 16.05 1.73
CA LYS A 85 17.61 17.26 2.55
C LYS A 85 19.02 17.31 3.16
N SER A 86 19.51 16.19 3.70
CA SER A 86 20.84 16.11 4.33
C SER A 86 22.03 16.29 3.36
N GLY A 87 21.81 16.15 2.05
CA GLY A 87 22.85 16.36 1.02
C GLY A 87 23.21 17.83 0.72
N THR A 88 22.53 18.81 1.33
CA THR A 88 22.63 20.23 0.94
C THR A 88 23.40 21.13 1.93
N THR A 89 23.97 20.60 3.01
CA THR A 89 24.81 21.40 3.93
C THR A 89 26.31 21.13 3.74
N SER A 90 26.81 21.39 2.54
CA SER A 90 28.22 21.77 2.37
C SER A 90 28.35 23.28 2.43
N LYS A 91 29.05 23.73 3.48
CA LYS A 91 29.47 25.10 3.78
C LYS A 91 29.69 25.99 2.54
N PHE A 92 29.08 27.17 2.56
CA PHE A 92 29.79 28.36 2.10
C PHE A 92 30.03 29.25 3.33
N ILE A 93 31.29 29.65 3.48
CA ILE A 93 31.80 30.65 4.41
C ILE A 93 31.29 32.02 3.97
#